data_AF-A0A348Y9M8-F1
#
_entry.id   AF-A0A348Y9M8-F1
#
_cell.length_a   1.000
_cell.length_b   1.000
_cell.length_c   1.000
_cell.angle_alpha   90.00
_cell.angle_beta   90.00
_cell.angle_gamma   90.00
#
_symmetry.space_group_name_H-M   'P 1'
#
loop_
_entity.id
_entity.type
_entity.pdbx_description
1 polymer ?
#
loop_
_entity_poly.entity_id
_entity_poly.type
_entity_poly.pdbx_seq_one_letter_code
_entity_poly.pdbx_strand_id
1 'polypeptide(L)' 'MATKDTGSSNTTTTDNDGKTAKPNIAFIGLGNMGAPMAENLLKAGYALSVYDLSAEATRRLAQAGASVA' A
#
# COMPACT_ATOMS: atom_id res chain seq x y z
N MET A 1 24.51 -10.98 -25.55
CA MET A 1 23.13 -10.45 -25.49
C MET A 1 22.80 -10.28 -24.02
N ALA A 2 22.81 -9.04 -23.53
CA ALA A 2 22.86 -8.71 -22.12
C ALA A 2 21.57 -9.11 -21.39
N THR A 3 21.68 -9.92 -20.33
CA THR A 3 20.60 -10.13 -19.36
C THR A 3 20.48 -8.86 -18.53
N LYS A 4 19.43 -8.08 -18.81
CA LYS A 4 19.14 -6.86 -18.07
C LYS A 4 18.60 -7.26 -16.69
N ASP A 5 19.50 -7.40 -15.72
CA ASP A 5 19.18 -7.49 -14.30
C ASP A 5 18.48 -6.20 -13.88
N THR A 6 17.16 -6.18 -14.07
CA THR A 6 16.31 -5.09 -13.64
C THR A 6 16.07 -5.34 -12.16
N GLY A 7 16.93 -4.78 -11.32
CA GLY A 7 16.80 -4.85 -9.87
C GLY A 7 15.46 -4.28 -9.43
N SER A 8 14.47 -5.15 -9.20
CA SER A 8 13.29 -4.83 -8.41
C SER A 8 13.78 -4.66 -6.98
N SER A 9 14.08 -3.43 -6.59
CA SER A 9 14.38 -3.05 -5.21
C SER A 9 13.13 -3.33 -4.37
N ASN A 10 13.00 -4.57 -3.88
CA ASN A 10 12.04 -4.90 -2.84
C ASN A 10 12.51 -4.22 -1.56
N THR A 11 11.86 -3.11 -1.22
CA THR A 11 12.10 -2.27 -0.05
C THR A 11 11.69 -2.99 1.23
N THR A 12 12.42 -4.02 1.60
CA THR A 12 12.38 -4.59 2.94
C THR A 12 13.14 -3.62 3.84
N THR A 13 12.39 -2.83 4.63
CA THR A 13 13.01 -2.05 5.71
C THR A 13 13.27 -3.02 6.86
N THR A 14 14.51 -3.48 6.97
CA THR A 14 14.99 -4.21 8.14
C THR A 14 15.33 -3.18 9.21
N ASP A 15 14.66 -3.22 10.35
CA ASP A 15 15.06 -2.40 11.50
C ASP A 15 16.39 -2.90 12.10
N ASN A 16 17.00 -2.11 12.99
CA ASN A 16 18.31 -2.44 13.59
C ASN A 16 18.30 -3.75 14.40
N ASP A 17 17.12 -4.28 14.73
CA ASP A 17 16.89 -5.53 15.46
C ASP A 17 16.71 -6.74 14.51
N GLY A 18 16.89 -6.56 13.20
CA GLY A 18 16.78 -7.64 12.21
C GLY A 18 15.34 -8.02 11.87
N LYS A 19 14.35 -7.22 12.27
CA LYS A 19 12.94 -7.46 11.99
C LYS A 19 12.55 -6.84 10.65
N THR A 20 12.05 -7.68 9.75
CA THR A 20 11.47 -7.26 8.47
C THR A 20 10.10 -6.61 8.72
N ALA A 21 10.01 -5.29 8.69
CA ALA A 21 8.75 -4.56 8.76
C ALA A 21 8.40 -3.96 7.38
N LYS A 22 7.14 -4.10 6.98
CA LYS A 22 6.65 -3.43 5.76
C LYS A 22 6.43 -1.94 6.06
N PRO A 23 6.80 -1.03 5.14
CA PRO A 23 6.57 0.39 5.34
C PRO A 23 5.08 0.72 5.37
N ASN A 24 4.73 1.79 6.10
CA ASN A 24 3.40 2.37 6.05
C ASN A 24 3.25 3.19 4.77
N ILE A 25 2.11 3.05 4.09
CA ILE A 25 1.83 3.74 2.83
C ILE A 25 0.66 4.70 3.04
N ALA A 26 0.80 5.94 2.59
CA ALA A 26 -0.31 6.88 2.46
C ALA A 26 -0.80 6.88 1.00
N PHE A 27 -2.11 6.77 0.78
CA PHE A 27 -2.70 6.63 -0.53
C PHE A 27 -3.87 7.61 -0.70
N ILE A 28 -3.75 8.52 -1.67
CA ILE A 28 -4.74 9.57 -1.92
C ILE A 28 -5.39 9.31 -3.27
N GLY A 29 -6.72 9.27 -3.29
CA GLY A 29 -7.51 8.99 -4.49
C GLY A 29 -7.94 7.53 -4.58
N LEU A 30 -9.18 7.25 -4.23
CA LEU A 30 -9.81 5.93 -4.12
C LEU A 30 -10.89 5.71 -5.19
N GLY A 31 -10.76 6.39 -6.34
CA GLY A 31 -11.61 6.15 -7.50
C GLY A 31 -11.39 4.78 -8.16
N ASN A 32 -11.87 4.60 -9.39
CA ASN A 32 -11.89 3.32 -10.09
C ASN A 32 -10.53 2.61 -10.20
N MET A 33 -9.42 3.37 -10.32
CA MET A 33 -8.06 2.79 -10.33
C MET A 33 -7.42 2.72 -8.94
N GLY A 34 -7.70 3.71 -8.09
CA GLY A 34 -7.08 3.81 -6.77
C GLY A 34 -7.55 2.74 -5.80
N ALA A 35 -8.86 2.47 -5.78
CA ALA A 35 -9.45 1.46 -4.90
C ALA A 35 -8.84 0.05 -5.08
N PRO A 36 -8.78 -0.55 -6.29
CA PRO A 36 -8.19 -1.87 -6.45
C PRO A 36 -6.68 -1.89 -6.15
N MET A 37 -5.98 -0.77 -6.34
CA MET A 37 -4.57 -0.65 -5.98
C MET A 37 -4.37 -0.65 -4.46
N ALA A 38 -5.16 0.15 -3.73
CA ALA A 38 -5.15 0.20 -2.27
C ALA A 38 -5.52 -1.17 -1.65
N GLU A 39 -6.54 -1.85 -2.19
CA GLU A 39 -6.91 -3.20 -1.78
C GLU A 39 -5.76 -4.21 -1.98
N ASN A 40 -4.99 -4.09 -3.07
CA ASN A 40 -3.84 -4.96 -3.31
C ASN A 40 -2.70 -4.72 -2.32
N LEU A 41 -2.45 -3.46 -1.93
CA LEU A 41 -1.48 -3.13 -0.89
C LEU A 41 -1.87 -3.74 0.46
N LEU A 42 -3.15 -3.65 0.83
CA LEU A 42 -3.68 -4.28 2.04
C LEU A 42 -3.55 -5.80 1.98
N LYS A 43 -3.92 -6.44 0.88
CA LYS A 43 -3.77 -7.90 0.67
C LYS A 43 -2.30 -8.34 0.72
N ALA A 44 -1.39 -7.49 0.26
CA ALA A 44 0.04 -7.72 0.39
C ALA A 44 0.56 -7.49 1.83
N GLY A 45 -0.28 -7.05 2.77
CA GLY A 45 0.08 -6.87 4.18
C GLY A 45 0.78 -5.56 4.50
N TYR A 46 0.69 -4.55 3.63
CA TYR A 46 1.14 -3.20 3.96
C TYR A 46 0.13 -2.50 4.87
N ALA A 47 0.62 -1.77 5.86
CA ALA A 47 -0.20 -0.84 6.60
C ALA A 47 -0.53 0.37 5.71
N LEU A 48 -1.81 0.66 5.51
CA LEU A 48 -2.27 1.66 4.56
C LEU A 48 -3.12 2.72 5.26
N SER A 49 -2.77 4.00 5.07
CA SER A 49 -3.62 5.15 5.37
C SER A 49 -4.18 5.70 4.07
N VAL A 50 -5.49 5.96 4.01
CA VAL A 50 -6.17 6.38 2.79
C VAL A 50 -6.93 7.68 2.98
N TYR A 51 -7.02 8.47 1.91
CA TYR A 51 -7.83 9.70 1.86
C TYR A 51 -8.50 9.86 0.49
N ASP A 52 -9.75 10.30 0.50
CA ASP A 52 -10.52 10.69 -0.68
C ASP A 52 -11.63 11.68 -0.28
N LEU A 53 -12.11 12.48 -1.23
CA LEU A 53 -13.26 13.37 -1.02
C LEU A 53 -14.58 12.58 -0.93
N SER A 54 -14.64 11.39 -1.54
CA SER A 54 -15.77 10.48 -1.46
C SER A 54 -15.73 9.68 -0.16
N ALA A 55 -16.67 9.99 0.74
CA ALA A 55 -16.89 9.23 1.98
C ALA A 55 -17.24 7.76 1.72
N GLU A 56 -17.85 7.45 0.57
CA GLU A 56 -18.13 6.07 0.17
C GLU A 56 -16.84 5.31 -0.14
N ALA A 57 -15.94 5.94 -0.90
CA ALA A 57 -14.67 5.35 -1.27
C ALA A 57 -13.78 5.08 -0.05
N THR A 58 -13.68 6.03 0.88
CA THR A 58 -12.93 5.83 2.14
C THR A 58 -13.57 4.76 3.02
N ARG A 59 -14.89 4.70 3.15
CA ARG A 59 -15.60 3.64 3.88
C ARG A 59 -15.33 2.25 3.32
N ARG A 60 -15.35 2.09 1.99
CA ARG A 60 -15.06 0.82 1.34
C ARG A 60 -13.66 0.31 1.71
N LEU A 61 -12.65 1.19 1.67
CA LEU A 61 -11.28 0.81 2.00
C LEU A 61 -11.07 0.62 3.51
N ALA A 62 -11.80 1.36 4.36
CA ALA A 62 -11.80 1.13 5.80
C ALA A 62 -12.29 -0.29 6.14
N GLN A 63 -13.35 -0.75 5.48
CA GLN A 63 -13.86 -2.13 5.63
C GLN A 63 -12.85 -3.18 5.14
N ALA A 64 -12.01 -2.82 4.16
CA ALA A 64 -10.93 -3.67 3.67
C ALA A 64 -9.68 -3.67 4.59
N GLY A 65 -9.63 -2.82 5.62
CA GLY A 65 -8.55 -2.75 6.61
C GLY A 65 -7.62 -1.54 6.49
N ALA A 66 -7.95 -0.55 5.64
CA ALA A 66 -7.22 0.72 5.64
C ALA A 66 -7.58 1.59 6.85
N SER A 67 -6.63 2.42 7.27
CA SER A 67 -6.90 3.56 8.16
C SER A 67 -7.36 4.75 7.33
N VAL A 68 -8.45 5.41 7.70
CA VAL A 68 -8.91 6.64 7.02
C VAL A 68 -8.30 7.85 7.73
N ALA A 69 -7.63 8.70 6.97
CA ALA A 69 -7.00 9.94 7.45
C ALA A 69 -7.92 11.16 7.31
#